data_AF-A0A2N1VTC1-F1
#
_entry.id   AF-A0A2N1VTC1-F1
#
_cell.length_a   1.000
_cell.length_b   1.000
_cell.length_c   1.000
_cell.angle_alpha   90.00
_cell.angle_beta   90.00
_cell.angle_gamma   90.00
#
_symmetry.space_group_name_H-M   'P 1'
#
loop_
_entity.id
_entity.type
_entity.pdbx_description
1 polymer ?
#
loop_
_entity_poly.entity_id
_entity_poly.type
_entity_poly.pdbx_seq_one_letter_code
_entity_poly.pdbx_strand_id
1 'polypeptide(L)'
;MLIFTPVEERILGSLIEKEFTTPEYYPLTLNALKNACNQKSNREPVVEYSEEEIDNTLNSLFEKKMVFKVTGAEFRVPKYNENFTKYFNLTKQETAVMCMLMLRGPQTIGELRGRTNRIFNFEDLAQVENTLQKLINTDGEQKFVMKLPRQTGRDPRYVSILCGEPDIENYKHKEEVKEDRLDKMENEIQQIRDELSDLKAIFEKFKEQFE
;
A
#
# COMPACT_ATOMS: atom_id res chain seq x y z
N MET A 1 -18.87 -0.67 -13.98
CA MET A 1 -17.84 -0.47 -12.93
C MET A 1 -17.52 -1.81 -12.27
N LEU A 2 -16.24 -2.22 -12.28
CA LEU A 2 -15.76 -3.40 -11.56
C LEU A 2 -15.46 -3.02 -10.12
N ILE A 3 -15.92 -3.85 -9.18
CA ILE A 3 -15.66 -3.69 -7.74
C ILE A 3 -14.81 -4.87 -7.29
N PHE A 4 -13.81 -4.57 -6.46
CA PHE A 4 -12.87 -5.52 -5.91
C PHE A 4 -13.04 -5.68 -4.40
N THR A 5 -12.73 -6.85 -3.86
CA THR A 5 -12.54 -7.02 -2.42
C THR A 5 -11.14 -6.54 -2.00
N PRO A 6 -10.91 -6.24 -0.72
CA PRO A 6 -9.57 -5.86 -0.25
C PRO A 6 -8.50 -6.93 -0.52
N VAL A 7 -8.88 -8.21 -0.50
CA VAL A 7 -7.96 -9.33 -0.79
C VAL A 7 -7.60 -9.35 -2.28
N GLU A 8 -8.59 -9.13 -3.15
CA GLU A 8 -8.37 -9.02 -4.60
C GLU A 8 -7.44 -7.85 -4.94
N GLU A 9 -7.69 -6.68 -4.36
CA GLU A 9 -6.84 -5.50 -4.53
C GLU A 9 -5.40 -5.78 -4.04
N ARG A 10 -5.25 -6.44 -2.89
CA ARG A 10 -3.92 -6.83 -2.38
C ARG A 10 -3.19 -7.78 -3.32
N ILE A 11 -3.87 -8.78 -3.88
CA ILE A 11 -3.29 -9.74 -4.84
C ILE A 11 -2.83 -9.00 -6.09
N LEU A 12 -3.68 -8.16 -6.68
CA LEU A 12 -3.35 -7.40 -7.88
C LEU A 12 -2.17 -6.45 -7.64
N GLY A 13 -2.20 -5.68 -6.54
CA GLY A 13 -1.11 -4.78 -6.17
C GLY A 13 0.21 -5.55 -5.96
N SER A 14 0.14 -6.75 -5.38
CA SER A 14 1.33 -7.58 -5.15
C SER A 14 1.90 -8.15 -6.45
N LEU A 15 1.06 -8.60 -7.38
CA LEU A 15 1.50 -9.05 -8.70
C LEU A 15 2.15 -7.91 -9.49
N ILE A 16 1.49 -6.74 -9.54
CA ILE A 16 2.01 -5.54 -10.21
C ILE A 16 3.37 -5.16 -9.61
N GLU A 17 3.48 -5.07 -8.27
CA GLU A 17 4.75 -4.75 -7.62
C GLU A 17 5.87 -5.71 -8.03
N LYS A 18 5.60 -7.02 -8.04
CA LYS A 18 6.63 -8.03 -8.35
C LYS A 18 6.99 -8.11 -9.83
N GLU A 19 6.08 -7.76 -10.74
CA GLU A 19 6.38 -7.65 -12.18
C GLU A 19 7.49 -6.63 -12.43
N PHE A 20 7.47 -5.49 -11.75
CA PHE A 20 8.47 -4.43 -11.94
C PHE A 20 9.69 -4.57 -11.03
N THR A 21 9.51 -5.01 -9.78
CA THR A 21 10.59 -4.98 -8.79
C THR A 21 11.43 -6.25 -8.73
N THR A 22 10.89 -7.37 -9.23
CA THR A 22 11.52 -8.69 -9.23
C THR A 22 11.10 -9.50 -10.48
N PRO A 23 11.36 -9.00 -11.69
CA PRO A 23 10.93 -9.62 -12.94
C PRO A 23 11.47 -11.05 -13.13
N GLU A 24 12.63 -11.35 -12.55
CA GLU A 24 13.27 -12.67 -12.59
C GLU A 24 12.44 -13.77 -11.88
N TYR A 25 11.60 -13.40 -10.94
CA TYR A 25 10.71 -14.32 -10.22
C TYR A 25 9.27 -14.30 -10.76
N TYR A 26 8.95 -13.41 -11.70
CA TYR A 26 7.63 -13.26 -12.30
C TYR A 26 7.49 -14.14 -13.56
N PRO A 27 6.33 -14.77 -13.81
CA PRO A 27 5.10 -14.79 -13.01
C PRO A 27 5.24 -15.59 -11.71
N LEU A 28 4.42 -15.25 -10.70
CA LEU A 28 4.57 -15.77 -9.34
C LEU A 28 3.88 -17.13 -9.16
N THR A 29 4.48 -18.02 -8.38
CA THR A 29 3.77 -19.21 -7.86
C THR A 29 2.79 -18.79 -6.75
N LEU A 30 1.85 -19.68 -6.39
CA LEU A 30 0.89 -19.41 -5.30
C LEU A 30 1.58 -19.02 -3.98
N ASN A 31 2.62 -19.76 -3.59
CA ASN A 31 3.37 -19.49 -2.36
C ASN A 31 4.13 -18.15 -2.42
N ALA A 32 4.73 -17.82 -3.58
CA ALA A 32 5.40 -16.53 -3.76
C ALA A 32 4.39 -15.36 -3.70
N LEU A 33 3.20 -15.53 -4.26
CA LEU A 33 2.13 -14.54 -4.19
C LEU A 33 1.63 -14.35 -2.75
N LYS A 34 1.37 -15.43 -2.01
CA LYS A 34 1.00 -15.37 -0.58
C LYS A 34 2.04 -14.59 0.23
N ASN A 35 3.33 -14.90 0.03
CA ASN A 35 4.42 -14.18 0.69
C ASN A 35 4.47 -12.69 0.31
N ALA A 36 4.14 -12.35 -0.94
CA ALA A 36 4.06 -10.96 -1.39
C ALA A 36 2.86 -10.21 -0.78
N CYS A 37 1.71 -10.86 -0.62
CA CYS A 37 0.52 -10.28 0.01
C CYS A 37 0.75 -9.99 1.51
N ASN A 38 1.44 -10.89 2.19
CA ASN A 38 1.66 -10.89 3.65
C ASN A 38 2.99 -10.20 4.06
N GLN A 39 3.63 -9.42 3.18
CA GLN A 39 4.87 -8.72 3.54
C GLN A 39 4.62 -7.73 4.69
N LYS A 40 5.55 -7.67 5.64
CA LYS A 40 5.49 -6.71 6.77
C LYS A 40 5.86 -5.29 6.35
N SER A 41 6.65 -5.15 5.29
CA SER A 41 7.04 -3.86 4.74
C SER A 41 6.19 -3.53 3.52
N ASN A 42 5.99 -2.23 3.27
CA ASN A 42 5.29 -1.72 2.10
C ASN A 42 3.83 -2.23 1.96
N ARG A 43 3.20 -2.57 3.09
CA ARG A 43 1.79 -2.98 3.17
C ARG A 43 1.09 -2.20 4.27
N GLU A 44 -0.06 -1.65 3.96
CA GLU A 44 -0.98 -1.06 4.93
C GLU A 44 -2.41 -1.43 4.53
N PRO A 45 -3.13 -2.23 5.34
CA PRO A 45 -2.68 -2.89 6.56
C PRO A 45 -1.71 -4.07 6.31
N VAL A 46 -0.94 -4.44 7.33
CA VAL A 46 -0.27 -5.74 7.35
C VAL A 46 -1.33 -6.82 7.58
N VAL A 47 -1.26 -7.89 6.80
CA VAL A 47 -2.25 -8.98 6.77
C VAL A 47 -1.54 -10.33 6.84
N GLU A 48 -2.32 -11.38 7.11
CA GLU A 48 -1.85 -12.76 7.17
C GLU A 48 -2.86 -13.67 6.47
N TYR A 49 -2.93 -13.59 5.14
CA TYR A 49 -3.83 -14.44 4.36
C TYR A 49 -3.32 -15.88 4.30
N SER A 50 -4.26 -16.82 4.35
CA SER A 50 -3.96 -18.24 4.16
C SER A 50 -3.76 -18.56 2.67
N GLU A 51 -3.18 -19.72 2.38
CA GLU A 51 -3.02 -20.17 0.99
C GLU A 51 -4.39 -20.44 0.32
N GLU A 52 -5.32 -21.01 1.08
CA GLU A 52 -6.69 -21.26 0.63
C GLU A 52 -7.44 -19.96 0.31
N GLU A 53 -7.27 -18.92 1.14
CA GLU A 53 -7.88 -17.61 0.90
C GLU A 53 -7.37 -16.97 -0.39
N ILE A 54 -6.06 -17.05 -0.65
CA ILE A 54 -5.47 -16.54 -1.90
C ILE A 54 -5.98 -17.34 -3.10
N ASP A 55 -6.01 -18.68 -3.02
CA ASP A 55 -6.44 -19.55 -4.13
C ASP A 55 -7.92 -19.34 -4.47
N ASN A 56 -8.78 -19.26 -3.45
CA ASN A 56 -10.20 -18.95 -3.64
C ASN A 56 -10.41 -17.56 -4.27
N THR A 57 -9.62 -16.57 -3.83
CA THR A 57 -9.71 -15.21 -4.38
C THR A 57 -9.21 -15.13 -5.82
N LEU A 58 -8.20 -15.92 -6.18
CA LEU A 58 -7.71 -16.01 -7.56
C LEU A 58 -8.80 -16.46 -8.53
N ASN A 59 -9.70 -17.36 -8.12
CA ASN A 59 -10.83 -17.79 -8.96
C ASN A 59 -11.73 -16.61 -9.36
N SER A 60 -12.07 -15.73 -8.42
CA SER A 60 -12.83 -14.50 -8.69
C SER A 60 -12.06 -13.56 -9.64
N LEU A 61 -10.74 -13.43 -9.46
CA LEU A 61 -9.91 -12.63 -10.35
C LEU A 61 -9.79 -13.20 -11.77
N PHE A 62 -9.87 -14.51 -11.95
CA PHE A 62 -9.92 -15.15 -13.26
C PHE A 62 -11.24 -14.84 -13.99
N GLU A 63 -12.37 -14.91 -13.27
CA GLU A 63 -13.69 -14.55 -13.83
C GLU A 63 -13.71 -13.08 -14.28
N LYS A 64 -13.10 -12.19 -13.49
CA LYS A 64 -12.93 -10.77 -13.83
C LYS A 64 -11.87 -10.51 -14.91
N LYS A 65 -11.11 -11.53 -15.34
CA LYS A 65 -9.98 -11.44 -16.29
C LYS A 65 -8.86 -10.49 -15.82
N MET A 66 -8.66 -10.40 -14.51
CA MET A 66 -7.69 -9.50 -13.87
C MET A 66 -6.36 -10.18 -13.55
N VAL A 67 -6.38 -11.51 -13.48
CA VAL A 67 -5.19 -12.35 -13.36
C VAL A 67 -5.30 -13.46 -14.40
N PHE A 68 -4.17 -13.94 -14.91
CA PHE A 68 -4.11 -15.15 -15.72
C PHE A 68 -3.20 -16.20 -15.09
N LYS A 69 -3.57 -17.46 -15.31
CA LYS A 69 -2.79 -18.63 -14.90
C LYS A 69 -1.88 -19.03 -16.06
N VAL A 70 -0.58 -18.97 -15.84
CA VAL A 70 0.45 -19.39 -16.78
C VAL A 70 0.83 -20.84 -16.45
N THR A 71 0.56 -21.73 -17.39
CA THR A 71 0.93 -23.15 -17.35
C THR A 71 1.66 -23.51 -18.63
N GLY A 72 2.69 -24.35 -18.53
CA GLY A 72 3.44 -24.84 -19.66
C GLY A 72 4.37 -25.98 -19.24
N ALA A 73 4.87 -26.77 -20.21
CA ALA A 73 5.77 -27.88 -19.93
C ALA A 73 7.05 -27.45 -19.18
N GLU A 74 7.44 -26.18 -19.36
CA GLU A 74 8.59 -25.55 -18.69
C GLU A 74 8.31 -25.22 -17.21
N PHE A 75 7.04 -25.10 -16.83
CA PHE A 75 6.63 -24.74 -15.47
C PHE A 75 6.14 -25.97 -14.71
N ARG A 76 6.96 -26.40 -13.74
CA ARG A 76 6.61 -27.52 -12.83
C ARG A 76 5.39 -27.24 -11.94
N VAL A 77 5.06 -25.98 -11.75
CA VAL A 77 3.95 -25.50 -10.91
C VAL A 77 3.26 -24.34 -11.61
N PRO A 78 1.93 -24.19 -11.47
CA PRO A 78 1.23 -23.05 -12.02
C PRO A 78 1.76 -21.72 -11.49
N LYS A 79 1.80 -20.74 -12.38
CA LYS A 79 2.18 -19.37 -12.05
C LYS A 79 1.06 -18.39 -12.41
N TYR A 80 1.09 -17.20 -11.84
CA TYR A 80 0.06 -16.19 -11.97
C TYR A 80 0.68 -14.86 -12.38
N ASN A 81 0.06 -14.21 -13.37
CA ASN A 81 0.41 -12.86 -13.83
C ASN A 81 -0.82 -11.97 -13.79
N GLU A 82 -0.62 -10.68 -13.53
CA GLU A 82 -1.69 -9.69 -13.59
C GLU A 82 -2.03 -9.36 -15.05
N ASN A 83 -3.27 -8.93 -15.26
CA ASN A 83 -3.79 -8.37 -16.50
C ASN A 83 -4.47 -7.01 -16.28
N PHE A 84 -4.55 -6.53 -15.04
CA PHE A 84 -5.19 -5.28 -14.66
C PHE A 84 -4.59 -4.08 -15.42
N THR A 85 -3.27 -3.97 -15.48
CA THR A 85 -2.61 -2.81 -16.12
C THR A 85 -2.89 -2.77 -17.62
N LYS A 86 -2.89 -3.94 -18.28
CA LYS A 86 -3.19 -4.08 -19.71
C LYS A 86 -4.67 -3.90 -20.01
N TYR A 87 -5.54 -4.47 -19.17
CA TYR A 87 -6.99 -4.38 -19.33
C TYR A 87 -7.47 -2.93 -19.31
N PHE A 88 -6.92 -2.12 -18.41
CA PHE A 88 -7.23 -0.69 -18.31
C PHE A 88 -6.29 0.22 -19.10
N ASN A 89 -5.36 -0.35 -19.87
CA ASN A 89 -4.37 0.38 -20.67
C ASN A 89 -3.61 1.46 -19.87
N LEU A 90 -3.22 1.12 -18.65
CA LEU A 90 -2.51 2.04 -17.75
C LEU A 90 -1.09 2.27 -18.23
N THR A 91 -0.69 3.53 -18.27
CA THR A 91 0.70 3.90 -18.46
C THR A 91 1.56 3.47 -17.27
N LYS A 92 2.87 3.37 -17.46
CA LYS A 92 3.80 3.01 -16.37
C LYS A 92 3.72 3.95 -15.16
N GLN A 93 3.44 5.24 -15.40
CA GLN A 93 3.23 6.25 -14.36
C GLN A 93 1.98 5.93 -13.53
N GLU A 94 0.86 5.68 -14.21
CA GLU A 94 -0.42 5.34 -13.59
C GLU A 94 -0.34 4.02 -12.83
N THR A 95 0.29 3.00 -13.41
CA THR A 95 0.55 1.71 -12.76
C THR A 95 1.34 1.86 -11.47
N ALA A 96 2.37 2.72 -11.45
CA ALA A 96 3.16 2.94 -10.25
C ALA A 96 2.33 3.57 -9.12
N VAL A 97 1.52 4.58 -9.43
CA VAL A 97 0.62 5.24 -8.47
C VAL A 97 -0.44 4.26 -7.97
N MET A 98 -1.09 3.53 -8.87
CA MET A 98 -2.10 2.53 -8.51
C MET A 98 -1.53 1.44 -7.62
N CYS A 99 -0.37 0.88 -7.97
CA CYS A 99 0.31 -0.13 -7.16
C CYS A 99 0.54 0.36 -5.71
N MET A 100 0.96 1.61 -5.53
CA MET A 100 1.18 2.15 -4.18
C MET A 100 -0.12 2.36 -3.42
N LEU A 101 -1.17 2.89 -4.08
CA LEU A 101 -2.47 3.11 -3.45
C LEU A 101 -3.15 1.79 -3.06
N MET A 102 -3.04 0.74 -3.87
CA MET A 102 -3.59 -0.59 -3.60
C MET A 102 -2.89 -1.29 -2.43
N LEU A 103 -1.57 -1.08 -2.28
CA LEU A 103 -0.77 -1.77 -1.27
C LEU A 103 -0.71 -1.04 0.07
N ARG A 104 -0.84 0.30 0.07
CA ARG A 104 -0.63 1.15 1.25
C ARG A 104 -1.79 2.11 1.55
N GLY A 105 -2.87 2.06 0.79
CA GLY A 105 -4.02 2.93 1.02
C GLY A 105 -3.73 4.43 0.79
N PRO A 106 -4.43 5.31 1.54
CA PRO A 106 -4.41 6.77 1.33
C PRO A 106 -3.03 7.43 1.48
N GLN A 107 -2.53 8.08 0.43
CA GLN A 107 -1.19 8.67 0.41
C GLN A 107 -1.18 10.08 -0.17
N THR A 108 -0.21 10.89 0.26
CA THR A 108 0.03 12.23 -0.31
C THR A 108 0.88 12.15 -1.58
N ILE A 109 0.92 13.24 -2.35
CA ILE A 109 1.76 13.36 -3.56
C ILE A 109 3.25 13.15 -3.23
N GLY A 110 3.72 13.71 -2.11
CA GLY A 110 5.10 13.55 -1.65
C GLY A 110 5.45 12.12 -1.29
N GLU A 111 4.55 11.41 -0.60
CA GLU A 111 4.72 9.99 -0.28
C GLU A 111 4.75 9.13 -1.54
N LEU A 112 3.83 9.37 -2.48
CA LEU A 112 3.76 8.63 -3.74
C LEU A 112 5.07 8.77 -4.52
N ARG A 113 5.57 10.01 -4.71
CA ARG A 113 6.86 10.24 -5.39
C ARG A 113 7.99 9.44 -4.77
N GLY A 114 8.10 9.40 -3.44
CA GLY A 114 9.17 8.68 -2.76
C GLY A 114 9.05 7.16 -2.84
N ARG A 115 7.82 6.63 -2.93
CA ARG A 115 7.53 5.19 -2.84
C ARG A 115 7.43 4.50 -4.20
N THR A 116 7.15 5.23 -5.28
CA THR A 116 7.02 4.67 -6.63
C THR A 116 8.33 4.40 -7.34
N ASN A 117 9.47 4.89 -6.83
CA ASN A 117 10.77 4.88 -7.52
C ASN A 117 11.23 3.52 -8.08
N ARG A 118 10.83 2.42 -7.44
CA ARG A 118 11.17 1.06 -7.92
C ARG A 118 10.36 0.62 -9.16
N ILE A 119 9.22 1.26 -9.42
CA ILE A 119 8.36 1.03 -10.59
C ILE A 119 8.57 2.16 -11.60
N PHE A 120 8.38 3.41 -11.17
CA PHE A 120 8.56 4.61 -11.98
C PHE A 120 9.14 5.76 -11.14
N ASN A 121 10.20 6.38 -11.64
CA ASN A 121 10.86 7.52 -11.00
C ASN A 121 10.25 8.82 -11.53
N PHE A 122 9.49 9.53 -10.69
CA PHE A 122 8.91 10.82 -11.05
C PHE A 122 9.91 11.96 -10.88
N GLU A 123 9.98 12.84 -11.88
CA GLU A 123 10.93 13.97 -11.88
C GLU A 123 10.58 14.96 -10.77
N ASP A 124 9.32 15.36 -10.68
CA ASP A 124 8.82 16.34 -9.72
C ASP A 124 7.45 15.93 -9.15
N LEU A 125 6.93 16.75 -8.23
CA LEU A 125 5.60 16.55 -7.63
C LEU A 125 4.47 16.85 -8.62
N ALA A 126 4.70 17.72 -9.60
CA ALA A 126 3.70 18.09 -10.60
C ALA A 126 3.38 16.91 -11.54
N GLN A 127 4.37 16.09 -11.87
CA GLN A 127 4.18 14.88 -12.67
C GLN A 127 3.28 13.88 -11.94
N VAL A 128 3.49 13.68 -10.63
CA VAL A 128 2.63 12.82 -9.80
C VAL A 128 1.20 13.38 -9.72
N GLU A 129 1.07 14.70 -9.52
CA GLU A 129 -0.23 15.35 -9.49
C GLU A 129 -0.98 15.18 -10.83
N ASN A 130 -0.30 15.40 -11.96
CA ASN A 130 -0.88 15.21 -13.29
C ASN A 130 -1.32 13.75 -13.52
N THR A 131 -0.53 12.77 -13.08
CA THR A 131 -0.91 11.36 -13.14
C THR A 131 -2.15 11.06 -12.29
N LEU A 132 -2.23 11.61 -11.07
CA LEU A 132 -3.42 11.46 -10.21
C LEU A 132 -4.66 12.11 -10.85
N GLN A 133 -4.52 13.30 -11.45
CA GLN A 133 -5.63 13.96 -12.13
C GLN A 133 -6.15 13.13 -13.32
N LYS A 134 -5.27 12.46 -14.07
CA LYS A 134 -5.69 11.53 -15.14
C LYS A 134 -6.45 10.32 -14.59
N LEU A 135 -5.98 9.75 -13.47
CA LEU A 135 -6.63 8.62 -12.80
C LEU A 135 -7.98 8.98 -12.15
N ILE A 136 -8.15 10.24 -11.73
CA ILE A 136 -9.42 10.77 -11.21
C ILE A 136 -10.39 11.06 -12.34
N ASN A 137 -9.91 11.69 -13.41
CA ASN A 137 -10.71 12.15 -14.55
C ASN A 137 -10.70 11.13 -15.71
N THR A 138 -10.53 9.84 -15.42
CA THR A 138 -10.51 8.84 -16.48
C THR A 138 -11.88 8.80 -17.16
N ASP A 139 -11.92 8.99 -18.49
CA ASP A 139 -13.15 9.05 -19.31
C ASP A 139 -13.90 7.71 -19.43
N GLY A 140 -13.44 6.67 -18.74
CA GLY A 140 -14.02 5.34 -18.73
C GLY A 140 -15.07 5.12 -17.64
N GLU A 141 -15.81 4.02 -17.74
CA GLU A 141 -16.76 3.61 -16.68
C GLU A 141 -16.08 3.24 -15.36
N GLN A 142 -14.76 3.00 -15.37
CA GLN A 142 -14.00 2.67 -14.17
C GLN A 142 -13.32 3.91 -13.61
N LYS A 143 -13.64 4.21 -12.35
CA LYS A 143 -12.89 5.18 -11.55
C LYS A 143 -11.83 4.45 -10.73
N PHE A 144 -10.64 5.04 -10.63
CA PHE A 144 -9.49 4.42 -9.96
C PHE A 144 -9.15 5.09 -8.64
N VAL A 145 -9.13 6.42 -8.64
CA VAL A 145 -8.61 7.22 -7.52
C VAL A 145 -9.61 8.30 -7.15
N MET A 146 -9.70 8.58 -5.85
CA MET A 146 -10.41 9.73 -5.31
C MET A 146 -9.45 10.59 -4.48
N LYS A 147 -9.61 11.91 -4.57
CA LYS A 147 -8.96 12.86 -3.66
C LYS A 147 -9.81 12.98 -2.39
N LEU A 148 -9.22 12.69 -1.24
CA LEU A 148 -9.90 12.81 0.05
C LEU A 148 -10.00 14.29 0.46
N PRO A 149 -11.02 14.67 1.26
CA PRO A 149 -11.15 16.03 1.75
C PRO A 149 -9.91 16.45 2.54
N ARG A 150 -9.46 17.68 2.31
CA ARG A 150 -8.29 18.22 2.98
C ARG A 150 -8.56 18.38 4.48
N GLN A 151 -7.64 17.89 5.30
CA GLN A 151 -7.56 18.26 6.71
C GLN A 151 -6.77 19.57 6.86
N THR A 152 -7.20 20.43 7.78
CA THR A 152 -6.54 21.73 8.05
C THR A 152 -5.05 21.52 8.32
N GLY A 153 -4.19 22.28 7.62
CA GLY A 153 -2.74 22.21 7.80
C GLY A 153 -2.04 21.01 7.15
N ARG A 154 -2.75 20.12 6.44
CA ARG A 154 -2.16 18.95 5.77
C ARG A 154 -2.33 18.96 4.26
N ASP A 155 -1.43 18.23 3.60
CA ASP A 155 -1.53 17.94 2.17
C ASP A 155 -2.68 16.96 1.90
N PRO A 156 -3.39 17.10 0.77
CA PRO A 156 -4.45 16.19 0.42
C PRO A 156 -3.92 14.77 0.18
N ARG A 157 -4.67 13.78 0.67
CA ARG A 157 -4.42 12.36 0.41
C ARG A 157 -5.29 11.85 -0.73
N TYR A 158 -4.78 10.86 -1.43
CA TYR A 158 -5.42 10.19 -2.55
C TYR A 158 -5.57 8.72 -2.21
N VAL A 159 -6.70 8.12 -2.59
CA VAL A 159 -7.05 6.74 -2.24
C VAL A 159 -7.57 5.99 -3.46
N SER A 160 -7.27 4.71 -3.55
CA SER A 160 -7.88 3.80 -4.52
C SER A 160 -9.36 3.60 -4.19
N ILE A 161 -10.22 3.60 -5.21
CA ILE A 161 -11.67 3.34 -5.08
C ILE A 161 -12.09 2.06 -5.81
N LEU A 162 -11.13 1.16 -6.06
CA LEU A 162 -11.38 -0.16 -6.65
C LEU A 162 -12.27 -1.02 -5.75
N CYS A 163 -12.19 -0.85 -4.43
CA CYS A 163 -13.05 -1.51 -3.45
C CYS A 163 -14.34 -0.75 -3.12
N GLY A 164 -14.68 0.27 -3.92
CA GLY A 164 -15.77 1.20 -3.65
C GLY A 164 -15.28 2.53 -3.07
N GLU A 165 -16.19 3.51 -3.03
CA GLU A 165 -15.89 4.82 -2.46
C GLU A 165 -15.80 4.71 -0.93
N PRO A 166 -14.70 5.19 -0.31
CA PRO A 166 -14.57 5.13 1.14
C PRO A 166 -15.55 6.08 1.81
N ASP A 167 -16.10 5.64 2.93
CA ASP A 167 -16.86 6.50 3.82
C ASP A 167 -15.94 7.59 4.40
N ILE A 168 -16.16 8.81 3.93
CA ILE A 168 -15.36 9.99 4.27
C ILE A 168 -15.46 10.31 5.76
N GLU A 169 -16.61 10.12 6.39
CA GLU A 169 -16.81 10.42 7.82
C GLU A 169 -16.06 9.41 8.67
N ASN A 170 -16.19 8.12 8.34
CA ASN A 170 -15.44 7.06 9.01
C ASN A 170 -13.92 7.22 8.82
N TYR A 171 -13.48 7.64 7.63
CA TYR A 171 -12.07 7.94 7.37
C TYR A 171 -11.55 9.07 8.27
N LYS A 172 -12.28 10.19 8.37
CA LYS A 172 -11.93 11.30 9.26
C LYS A 172 -11.82 10.82 10.71
N HIS A 173 -12.82 10.06 11.17
CA HIS A 173 -12.84 9.55 12.54
C HIS A 173 -11.65 8.62 12.84
N LYS A 174 -11.29 7.73 11.91
CA LYS A 174 -10.11 6.85 12.06
C LYS A 174 -8.80 7.64 12.13
N GLU A 175 -8.67 8.72 11.38
CA GLU A 175 -7.47 9.57 11.46
C GLU A 175 -7.41 10.36 12.76
N GLU A 176 -8.53 10.93 13.24
CA GLU A 176 -8.60 11.60 14.54
C GLU A 176 -8.22 10.66 15.69
N VAL A 177 -8.72 9.42 15.68
CA VAL A 177 -8.36 8.41 16.68
C VAL A 177 -6.89 8.02 16.58
N LYS A 178 -6.33 7.97 15.37
CA LYS A 178 -4.90 7.67 15.15
C LYS A 178 -4.02 8.80 15.70
N GLU A 179 -4.44 10.06 15.53
CA GLU A 179 -3.77 11.23 16.09
C GLU A 179 -3.78 11.25 17.61
N ASP A 180 -4.95 11.10 18.22
CA ASP A 180 -5.07 11.06 19.70
C ASP A 180 -4.20 9.94 20.29
N ARG A 181 -4.09 8.79 19.60
CA ARG A 181 -3.19 7.73 19.99
C ARG A 181 -1.70 8.10 19.84
N LEU A 182 -1.33 8.79 18.76
CA LEU A 182 0.05 9.25 18.54
C LEU A 182 0.45 10.29 19.59
N ASP A 183 -0.40 11.26 19.88
CA ASP A 183 -0.16 12.28 20.90
C ASP A 183 0.03 11.64 22.29
N LYS A 184 -0.79 10.63 22.62
CA LYS A 184 -0.62 9.84 23.86
C LYS A 184 0.72 9.10 23.89
N MET A 185 1.09 8.44 22.80
CA MET A 185 2.37 7.74 22.70
C MET A 185 3.57 8.70 22.77
N GLU A 186 3.49 9.89 22.18
CA GLU A 186 4.54 10.90 22.24
C GLU A 186 4.73 11.41 23.68
N ASN A 187 3.63 11.66 24.39
CA ASN A 187 3.67 12.04 25.80
C ASN A 187 4.27 10.93 26.68
N GLU A 188 3.90 9.67 26.48
CA GLU A 188 4.49 8.54 27.19
C GLU A 188 6.00 8.40 26.92
N ILE A 189 6.43 8.56 25.66
CA ILE A 189 7.85 8.52 25.29
C ILE A 189 8.61 9.65 25.98
N GLN A 190 8.03 10.86 26.05
CA GLN A 190 8.67 11.98 26.72
C GLN A 190 8.81 11.72 28.23
N GLN A 191 7.75 11.20 28.87
CA GLN A 191 7.80 10.83 30.28
C GLN A 191 8.88 9.77 30.55
N ILE A 192 8.96 8.71 29.74
CA ILE A 192 9.98 7.66 29.88
C ILE A 192 11.40 8.24 29.69
N ARG A 193 11.59 9.21 28.78
CA ARG A 193 12.88 9.87 28.59
C ARG A 193 13.29 10.69 29.80
N ASP A 194 12.35 11.38 30.43
CA ASP A 194 12.59 12.19 31.63
C ASP A 194 12.95 11.26 32.82
N GLU A 195 12.18 10.19 33.03
CA GLU A 195 12.47 9.17 34.06
C GLU A 195 13.85 8.51 33.86
N LEU A 196 14.23 8.22 32.61
CA LEU A 196 15.56 7.70 32.29
C LEU A 196 16.68 8.72 32.56
N SER A 197 16.43 10.00 32.32
CA SER A 197 17.38 11.07 32.62
C SER A 197 17.61 11.19 34.12
N ASP A 198 16.54 11.15 34.91
CA ASP A 198 16.60 11.21 36.38
C ASP A 198 17.31 9.98 36.95
N LEU A 199 16.99 8.78 36.46
CA LEU A 199 17.65 7.56 36.90
C LEU A 199 19.15 7.56 36.58
N LYS A 200 19.54 8.06 35.40
CA LYS A 200 20.96 8.24 35.05
C LYS A 200 21.65 9.22 35.99
N ALA A 201 21.02 10.35 36.33
CA ALA A 201 21.59 11.32 37.26
C ALA A 201 21.75 10.75 38.68
N ILE A 202 20.78 9.95 39.14
CA ILE A 202 20.87 9.24 40.42
C ILE A 202 22.00 8.20 40.38
N PHE A 203 22.14 7.46 39.27
CA PHE A 203 23.18 6.46 39.10
C PHE A 203 24.59 7.06 39.07
N GLU A 204 24.80 8.18 38.38
CA GLU A 204 26.09 8.89 38.40
C GLU A 204 26.44 9.37 39.81
N LYS A 205 25.48 9.98 40.52
CA LYS A 205 25.68 10.38 41.94
C LYS A 205 25.96 9.19 42.85
N PHE A 206 25.32 8.05 42.62
CA PHE A 206 25.59 6.83 43.37
C PHE A 206 26.99 6.32 43.06
N LYS A 207 27.41 6.30 41.80
CA LYS A 207 28.74 5.86 41.38
C LYS A 207 29.85 6.72 42.00
N GLU A 208 29.68 8.04 42.03
CA GLU A 208 30.61 8.98 42.68
C GLU A 208 30.79 8.71 44.19
N GLN A 209 29.88 7.99 44.86
CA GLN A 209 30.02 7.63 46.27
C GLN A 209 30.87 6.37 46.51
N PHE A 210 31.21 5.61 45.46
CA PHE A 210 32.00 4.38 45.54
C PHE A 210 33.38 4.49 44.87
N GLU A 211 33.73 5.66 44.32
CA GLU A 211 35.09 6.06 43.93
C GLU A 211 35.71 6.96 45.02
#